data_AF-A0A7C6AM49-F1
#
_entry.id   AF-A0A7C6AM49-F1
#
_cell.length_a   1.000
_cell.length_b   1.000
_cell.length_c   1.000
_cell.angle_alpha   90.00
_cell.angle_beta   90.00
_cell.angle_gamma   90.00
#
_symmetry.space_group_name_H-M   'P 1'
#
loop_
_entity.id
_entity.type
_entity.pdbx_description
1 polymer ?
#
loop_
_entity_poly.entity_id
_entity_poly.type
_entity_poly.pdbx_seq_one_letter_code
_entity_poly.pdbx_strand_id
1 'polypeptide(L)'
;MAQRNYKAFLEKWLTRFLLEDDPIKAMLEWLLAELMKVEAEAKVGAAKGKHSRGRKTYFSGYRVRKLHSRIGTVYLVIPKVRKGGYVPFFLTARKRSETALISL
;
A
#
# COMPACT_ATOMS: atom_id res chain seq x y z
N MET A 1 10.70 29.62 1.04
CA MET A 1 10.32 28.20 0.89
C MET A 1 10.98 27.41 2.01
N ALA A 2 10.22 26.88 2.97
CA ALA A 2 10.80 26.04 4.01
C ALA A 2 11.40 24.79 3.36
N GLN A 3 12.70 24.55 3.56
CA GLN A 3 13.31 23.26 3.28
C GLN A 3 12.51 22.22 4.07
N ARG A 4 11.68 21.43 3.38
CA ARG A 4 10.99 20.29 4.00
C ARG A 4 12.10 19.39 4.53
N ASN A 5 12.15 19.20 5.85
CA ASN A 5 13.21 18.45 6.49
C ASN A 5 13.01 16.94 6.27
N TYR A 6 13.15 16.50 5.01
CA TYR A 6 12.98 15.12 4.57
C TYR A 6 13.94 14.19 5.30
N LYS A 7 15.13 14.69 5.67
CA LYS A 7 16.13 13.96 6.45
C LYS A 7 15.57 13.50 7.79
N ALA A 8 15.00 14.40 8.59
CA ALA A 8 14.44 14.06 9.90
C ALA A 8 13.25 13.09 9.80
N PHE A 9 12.42 13.23 8.75
CA PHE A 9 11.33 12.30 8.49
C PHE A 9 11.85 10.89 8.15
N LEU A 10 12.80 10.81 7.21
CA LEU A 10 13.39 9.53 6.79
C LEU A 10 14.15 8.87 7.93
N GLU A 11 14.93 9.61 8.70
CA GLU A 11 15.66 9.10 9.86
C GLU A 11 14.71 8.46 10.87
N LYS A 12 13.60 9.14 11.20
CA LYS A 12 12.56 8.60 12.10
C LYS A 12 11.92 7.31 11.55
N TRP A 13 11.65 7.25 10.26
CA TRP A 13 11.03 6.05 9.65
C TRP A 13 12.02 4.90 9.51
N LEU A 14 13.24 5.16 9.06
CA LEU A 14 14.27 4.15 8.85
C LEU A 14 14.73 3.53 10.17
N THR A 15 14.90 4.34 11.21
CA THR A 15 15.25 3.85 12.56
C THR A 15 14.24 2.85 13.12
N ARG A 16 12.94 3.02 12.80
CA ARG A 16 11.92 2.04 13.17
C ARG A 16 12.16 0.68 12.53
N PHE A 17 12.55 0.65 11.26
CA PHE A 17 12.75 -0.62 10.54
C PHE A 17 14.03 -1.34 10.96
N LEU A 18 15.05 -0.63 11.46
CA LEU A 18 16.30 -1.23 11.94
C LEU A 18 16.12 -2.21 13.12
N LEU A 19 14.99 -2.14 13.83
CA LEU A 19 14.68 -3.02 14.96
C LEU A 19 13.89 -4.26 14.56
N GLU A 20 13.47 -4.38 13.30
CA GLU A 20 12.73 -5.53 12.79
C GLU A 20 13.71 -6.65 12.36
N ASP A 21 13.28 -7.92 12.48
CA ASP A 21 14.09 -9.08 12.09
C ASP A 21 14.45 -9.07 10.58
N ASP A 22 13.52 -8.58 9.75
CA ASP A 22 13.73 -8.37 8.31
C ASP A 22 13.36 -6.92 7.92
N PRO A 23 14.32 -5.98 7.98
CA PRO A 23 14.06 -4.55 7.77
C PRO A 23 13.58 -4.27 6.35
N ILE A 24 14.13 -4.97 5.34
CA ILE A 24 13.81 -4.72 3.93
C ILE A 24 12.38 -5.18 3.64
N LYS A 25 11.99 -6.36 4.13
CA LYS A 25 10.62 -6.84 4.01
C LYS A 25 9.65 -5.89 4.71
N ALA A 26 9.93 -5.49 5.94
CA ALA A 26 9.06 -4.58 6.69
C ALA A 26 8.86 -3.23 5.97
N MET A 27 9.93 -2.68 5.39
CA MET A 27 9.87 -1.47 4.56
C MET A 27 8.97 -1.67 3.33
N LEU A 28 9.10 -2.81 2.65
CA LEU A 28 8.28 -3.13 1.48
C LEU A 28 6.80 -3.27 1.87
N GLU A 29 6.49 -4.00 2.95
CA GLU A 29 5.11 -4.18 3.42
C GLU A 29 4.45 -2.84 3.75
N TRP A 30 5.18 -1.97 4.45
CA TRP A 30 4.72 -0.63 4.76
C TRP A 30 4.49 0.22 3.51
N LEU A 31 5.45 0.22 2.58
CA LEU A 31 5.34 0.99 1.34
C LEU A 31 4.14 0.55 0.50
N LEU A 32 3.94 -0.76 0.35
CA LEU A 32 2.81 -1.31 -0.39
C LEU A 32 1.48 -0.92 0.27
N ALA A 33 1.40 -0.90 1.61
CA ALA A 33 0.22 -0.46 2.34
C ALA A 33 -0.09 1.02 2.09
N GLU A 34 0.92 1.91 2.14
CA GLU A 34 0.71 3.34 1.91
C GLU A 34 0.36 3.63 0.45
N LEU A 35 1.00 2.95 -0.52
CA LEU A 35 0.63 3.05 -1.94
C LEU A 35 -0.84 2.66 -2.17
N MET A 36 -1.29 1.54 -1.58
CA MET A 36 -2.67 1.11 -1.70
C MET A 36 -3.65 2.10 -1.09
N LYS A 37 -3.27 2.72 0.04
CA LYS A 37 -4.10 3.73 0.71
C LYS A 37 -4.23 4.98 -0.16
N VAL A 38 -3.12 5.53 -0.65
CA VAL A 38 -3.13 6.73 -1.52
C VAL A 38 -3.97 6.48 -2.77
N GLU A 39 -3.75 5.35 -3.45
CA GLU A 39 -4.48 5.01 -4.66
C GLU A 39 -5.99 4.82 -4.40
N ALA A 40 -6.35 4.14 -3.30
CA ALA A 40 -7.75 3.93 -2.95
C ALA A 40 -8.44 5.23 -2.53
N GLU A 41 -7.76 6.14 -1.82
CA GLU A 41 -8.29 7.47 -1.47
C GLU A 41 -8.48 8.35 -2.70
N ALA A 42 -7.54 8.30 -3.66
CA ALA A 42 -7.66 8.98 -4.94
C ALA A 42 -8.88 8.47 -5.74
N LYS A 43 -9.10 7.15 -5.75
CA LYS A 43 -10.27 6.54 -6.40
C LYS A 43 -11.60 6.92 -5.72
N VAL A 44 -11.60 6.97 -4.38
CA VAL A 44 -12.77 7.38 -3.59
C VAL A 44 -13.05 8.88 -3.70
N GLY A 45 -12.02 9.70 -3.93
CA GLY A 45 -12.09 11.16 -3.91
C GLY A 45 -12.08 11.76 -2.49
N ALA A 46 -11.71 10.94 -1.51
CA ALA A 46 -11.68 11.34 -0.10
C ALA A 46 -10.89 10.34 0.75
N ALA A 47 -10.23 10.87 1.79
CA ALA A 47 -9.62 10.04 2.81
C ALA A 47 -10.66 9.23 3.60
N LYS A 48 -10.25 8.09 4.15
CA LYS A 48 -11.14 7.26 4.98
C LYS A 48 -11.62 8.05 6.20
N GLY A 49 -12.94 8.08 6.41
CA GLY A 49 -13.58 8.78 7.54
C GLY A 49 -13.75 10.30 7.40
N LYS A 50 -13.19 10.95 6.38
CA LYS A 50 -13.37 12.40 6.18
C LYS A 50 -14.60 12.72 5.34
N HIS A 51 -15.33 13.79 5.64
CA HIS A 51 -16.38 14.25 4.72
C HIS A 51 -15.77 14.99 3.52
N SER A 52 -16.34 14.77 2.32
CA SER A 52 -15.90 15.43 1.08
C SER A 52 -17.06 15.48 0.11
N ARG A 53 -17.26 16.63 -0.55
CA ARG A 53 -18.27 16.81 -1.61
C ARG A 53 -17.89 16.09 -2.91
N GLY A 54 -16.60 15.86 -3.15
CA GLY A 54 -16.08 15.16 -4.33
C GLY A 54 -16.03 13.63 -4.21
N ARG A 55 -16.68 13.06 -3.19
CA ARG A 55 -16.66 11.61 -2.94
C ARG A 55 -17.46 10.85 -4.00
N LYS A 56 -16.83 9.87 -4.65
CA LYS A 56 -17.44 9.02 -5.69
C LYS A 56 -17.99 7.69 -5.17
N THR A 57 -17.39 7.15 -4.12
CA THR A 57 -17.74 5.84 -3.55
C THR A 57 -17.33 5.77 -2.07
N TYR A 58 -17.53 4.63 -1.41
CA TYR A 58 -17.18 4.42 -0.01
C TYR A 58 -16.27 3.20 0.17
N PHE A 59 -15.41 3.25 1.19
CA PHE A 59 -14.66 2.08 1.65
C PHE A 59 -15.61 1.04 2.26
N SER A 60 -15.33 -0.24 2.04
CA SER A 60 -16.17 -1.36 2.46
C SER A 60 -15.33 -2.51 3.03
N GLY A 61 -14.47 -2.16 4.00
CA GLY A 61 -13.55 -3.10 4.63
C GLY A 61 -12.32 -3.43 3.80
N TYR A 62 -11.76 -4.61 4.02
CA TYR A 62 -10.49 -5.05 3.43
C TYR A 62 -10.58 -6.50 2.91
N ARG A 63 -9.63 -6.89 2.05
CA ARG A 63 -9.36 -8.29 1.68
C ARG A 63 -7.89 -8.60 1.92
N VAL A 64 -7.63 -9.75 2.54
CA VAL A 64 -6.26 -10.25 2.68
C VAL A 64 -5.87 -10.97 1.39
N ARG A 65 -4.65 -10.72 0.91
CA ARG A 65 -4.08 -11.39 -0.25
C ARG A 65 -2.59 -11.63 -0.06
N LYS A 66 -2.16 -12.86 -0.35
CA LYS A 66 -0.74 -13.24 -0.37
C LYS A 66 -0.09 -12.72 -1.66
N LEU A 67 1.04 -12.02 -1.53
CA LEU A 67 1.94 -11.65 -2.61
C LEU A 67 3.28 -12.34 -2.38
N HIS A 68 3.72 -13.11 -3.37
CA HIS A 68 5.06 -13.70 -3.39
C HIS A 68 6.01 -12.73 -4.07
N SER A 69 6.92 -12.16 -3.29
CA SER A 69 8.04 -11.33 -3.75
C SER A 69 9.36 -12.08 -3.61
N ARG A 70 10.42 -11.54 -4.20
CA ARG A 70 11.79 -12.07 -4.03
C ARG A 70 12.31 -11.97 -2.60
N ILE A 71 11.82 -10.98 -1.86
CA ILE A 71 12.19 -10.73 -0.46
C ILE A 71 11.36 -11.61 0.49
N GLY A 72 10.32 -12.27 -0.02
CA GLY A 72 9.56 -13.27 0.71
C GLY A 72 8.07 -13.19 0.44
N THR A 73 7.29 -13.79 1.32
CA THR A 73 5.83 -13.65 1.25
C THR A 73 5.38 -12.43 2.03
N VAL A 74 4.62 -11.56 1.36
CA VAL A 74 3.93 -10.41 1.95
C VAL A 74 2.43 -10.67 2.03
N TYR A 75 1.81 -10.34 3.16
CA TYR A 75 0.35 -10.36 3.32
C TYR A 75 -0.24 -8.97 3.12
N LEU A 76 -0.87 -8.75 1.96
CA LEU A 76 -1.48 -7.48 1.61
C LEU A 76 -2.90 -7.37 2.19
N VAL A 77 -3.18 -6.26 2.86
CA VAL A 77 -4.52 -5.89 3.33
C VAL A 77 -5.12 -4.88 2.36
N ILE A 78 -5.65 -5.38 1.24
CA ILE A 78 -6.13 -4.53 0.14
C ILE A 78 -7.48 -3.89 0.52
N PRO A 79 -7.62 -2.55 0.46
CA PRO A 79 -8.91 -1.88 0.68
C PRO A 79 -9.99 -2.34 -0.28
N LYS A 80 -11.23 -2.46 0.19
CA LYS A 80 -12.40 -2.66 -0.67
C LYS A 80 -13.14 -1.34 -0.86
N VAL A 81 -13.66 -1.12 -2.06
CA VAL A 81 -14.57 -0.01 -2.38
C VAL A 81 -15.93 -0.56 -2.77
N ARG A 82 -17.00 0.11 -2.34
CA ARG A 82 -18.39 -0.35 -2.51
C ARG A 82 -18.84 -0.38 -3.97
N LYS A 83 -18.34 0.55 -4.78
CA LYS A 83 -18.59 0.64 -6.23
C LYS A 83 -17.27 0.79 -6.99
N GLY A 84 -17.15 0.12 -8.14
CA GLY A 84 -16.05 0.28 -9.10
C GLY A 84 -14.83 -0.62 -8.89
N GLY A 85 -14.85 -1.51 -7.87
CA GLY A 85 -13.76 -2.43 -7.54
C GLY A 85 -12.43 -1.72 -7.22
N TYR A 86 -11.46 -2.44 -6.67
CA TYR A 86 -10.11 -1.92 -6.52
C TYR A 86 -9.10 -3.04 -6.69
N VAL A 87 -8.12 -2.84 -7.55
CA VAL A 87 -6.94 -3.70 -7.72
C VAL A 87 -5.76 -2.74 -7.75
N PRO A 88 -4.80 -2.85 -6.82
CA PRO A 88 -3.60 -2.01 -6.81
C PRO A 88 -2.82 -2.12 -8.11
N PHE A 89 -2.23 -1.03 -8.59
CA PHE A 89 -1.53 -0.98 -9.88
C PHE A 89 -0.41 -2.04 -10.01
N PHE A 90 0.26 -2.38 -8.90
CA PHE A 90 1.36 -3.36 -8.87
C PHE A 90 0.88 -4.81 -8.83
N LEU A 91 -0.44 -5.06 -8.79
CA LEU A 91 -1.01 -6.40 -8.83
C LEU A 91 -1.78 -6.63 -10.12
N THR A 92 -1.49 -7.74 -10.79
CA THR A 92 -2.40 -8.27 -11.81
C THR A 92 -3.54 -9.04 -11.15
N ALA A 93 -4.75 -8.99 -11.71
CA ALA A 93 -5.86 -9.82 -11.25
C ALA A 93 -5.46 -11.31 -11.30
N ARG A 94 -5.87 -12.07 -10.27
CA ARG A 94 -5.68 -13.54 -10.15
C ARG A 94 -4.22 -14.05 -10.04
N LYS A 95 -3.19 -13.23 -10.22
CA LYS A 95 -1.77 -13.63 -10.08
C LYS A 95 -1.24 -13.47 -8.65
N ARG A 96 -0.52 -14.44 -8.10
CA ARG A 96 0.00 -14.35 -6.71
C ARG A 96 1.46 -13.92 -6.62
N SER A 97 2.21 -14.06 -7.71
CA SER A 97 3.62 -13.70 -7.80
C SER A 97 3.81 -12.34 -8.45
N GLU A 98 4.90 -11.67 -8.07
CA GLU A 98 5.40 -10.51 -8.80
C GLU A 98 5.73 -10.86 -10.26
N THR A 99 5.59 -9.90 -11.17
CA THR A 99 5.80 -10.10 -12.61
C THR A 99 7.16 -10.71 -12.93
N ALA A 100 8.21 -10.32 -12.20
CA ALA A 100 9.56 -10.83 -12.39
C ALA A 100 9.73 -12.33 -12.04
N LEU A 101 8.82 -12.90 -11.23
CA LEU A 101 8.80 -14.34 -10.93
C LEU A 101 7.98 -15.14 -11.94
N ILE A 102 7.23 -14.48 -12.83
CA ILE A 102 6.40 -15.13 -13.86
C ILE A 102 7.21 -15.37 -15.14
N SER A 103 8.30 -14.63 -15.34
CA SER A 103 9.20 -14.75 -16.49
C SER A 103 10.36 -15.74 -16.30
N LEU A 104 10.38 -16.48 -15.19
CA LEU A 104 11.27 -17.62 -14.94
C LEU A 104 10.51 -18.91 -15.24
#